data_AF-A0A350DK23-F1
#
_entry.id   AF-A0A350DK23-F1
#
_cell.length_a   1.000
_cell.length_b   1.000
_cell.length_c   1.000
_cell.angle_alpha   90.00
_cell.angle_beta   90.00
_cell.angle_gamma   90.00
#
_symmetry.space_group_name_H-M   'P 1'
#
loop_
_entity.id
_entity.type
_entity.pdbx_description
1 polymer ?
#
loop_
_entity_poly.entity_id
_entity_poly.type
_entity_poly.pdbx_seq_one_letter_code
_entity_poly.pdbx_strand_id
1 'polypeptide(L)'
;MNMMTELATAYPGLMGGMLTTLKVLFLAILGGISLGTVLALMRLSGIKALEIPAKLYVNYFRSVPLLLVLLWFYFAVPMMYFWIAGKYLQLDTAFTS
;
A
#
# COMPACT_ATOMS: atom_id res chain seq x y z
N MET A 1 9.89 12.69 -36.88
CA MET A 1 9.73 12.02 -35.59
C MET A 1 8.79 10.86 -35.84
N ASN A 2 9.30 9.64 -35.70
CA ASN A 2 8.68 8.46 -36.29
C ASN A 2 8.33 7.51 -35.14
N MET A 3 7.26 6.72 -35.26
CA MET A 3 6.74 5.89 -34.16
C MET A 3 7.81 5.04 -33.45
N MET A 4 8.82 4.55 -34.18
CA MET A 4 9.92 3.76 -33.62
C MET A 4 10.84 4.55 -32.68
N THR A 5 11.00 5.87 -32.87
CA THR A 5 11.80 6.73 -31.98
C THR A 5 11.06 7.06 -30.68
N GLU A 6 9.73 7.16 -30.73
CA GLU A 6 8.88 7.33 -29.54
C GLU A 6 8.94 6.09 -28.64
N LEU A 7 8.84 4.90 -29.23
CA LEU A 7 8.93 3.63 -28.50
C LEU A 7 10.30 3.44 -27.84
N ALA A 8 11.39 3.76 -28.54
CA ALA A 8 12.74 3.67 -28.00
C ALA A 8 12.95 4.62 -26.80
N THR A 9 12.33 5.80 -26.83
CA THR A 9 12.43 6.80 -25.75
C THR A 9 11.55 6.42 -24.55
N ALA A 10 10.36 5.85 -24.79
CA ALA A 10 9.43 5.45 -23.73
C ALA A 10 9.81 4.13 -23.03
N TYR A 11 10.46 3.21 -23.75
CA TYR A 11 10.83 1.87 -23.26
C TYR A 11 11.51 1.86 -21.87
N PRO A 12 12.58 2.64 -21.61
CA PRO A 12 13.24 2.61 -20.30
C PRO A 12 12.31 3.08 -19.16
N GLY A 13 11.47 4.07 -19.40
CA GLY A 13 10.49 4.55 -18.42
C GLY A 13 9.40 3.52 -18.13
N LEU A 14 8.90 2.83 -19.16
CA LEU A 14 7.92 1.75 -19.01
C LEU A 14 8.49 0.56 -18.24
N MET A 15 9.74 0.17 -18.54
CA MET A 15 10.42 -0.92 -17.84
C MET A 15 10.66 -0.59 -16.37
N GLY A 16 11.10 0.64 -16.07
CA GLY A 16 11.27 1.13 -14.70
C GLY A 16 9.96 1.15 -13.93
N GLY A 17 8.90 1.72 -14.52
CA GLY A 17 7.56 1.75 -13.92
C GLY A 17 7.01 0.35 -13.63
N MET A 18 7.14 -0.57 -14.58
CA MET A 18 6.75 -1.97 -14.41
C MET A 18 7.48 -2.62 -13.23
N LEU A 19 8.80 -2.44 -13.14
CA LEU A 19 9.58 -3.00 -12.05
C LEU A 19 9.15 -2.44 -10.69
N THR A 20 8.86 -1.15 -10.61
CA THR A 20 8.34 -0.51 -9.39
C THR A 20 6.97 -1.05 -9.01
N THR A 21 6.05 -1.22 -9.96
CA THR A 21 4.75 -1.85 -9.72
C THR A 21 4.91 -3.26 -9.18
N LEU A 22 5.80 -4.07 -9.75
CA LEU A 22 6.07 -5.43 -9.29
C LEU A 22 6.67 -5.46 -7.87
N LYS A 23 7.62 -4.57 -7.56
CA LYS A 23 8.20 -4.44 -6.22
C LYS A 23 7.13 -4.13 -5.17
N VAL A 24 6.30 -3.11 -5.44
CA VAL A 24 5.22 -2.69 -4.52
C VAL A 24 4.17 -3.80 -4.39
N LEU A 25 3.79 -4.44 -5.48
CA LEU A 25 2.84 -5.57 -5.48
C LEU A 25 3.36 -6.71 -4.61
N PHE A 26 4.63 -7.08 -4.75
CA PHE A 26 5.22 -8.17 -3.98
C PHE A 26 5.23 -7.87 -2.49
N LEU A 27 5.66 -6.66 -2.10
CA LEU A 27 5.65 -6.22 -0.70
C LEU A 27 4.23 -6.13 -0.13
N ALA A 28 3.27 -5.62 -0.91
CA ALA A 28 1.87 -5.53 -0.50
C ALA A 28 1.23 -6.91 -0.29
N ILE A 29 1.53 -7.89 -1.15
CA ILE A 29 1.05 -9.26 -1.00
C ILE A 29 1.64 -9.91 0.26
N LEU A 30 2.96 -9.81 0.46
CA LEU A 30 3.60 -10.38 1.66
C LEU A 30 3.05 -9.77 2.95
N GLY A 31 2.90 -8.45 3.01
CA GLY A 31 2.29 -7.75 4.14
C GLY A 31 0.82 -8.12 4.34
N GLY A 32 0.04 -8.15 3.27
CA GLY A 32 -1.39 -8.48 3.31
C GLY A 32 -1.66 -9.92 3.74
N ILE A 33 -0.88 -10.89 3.25
CA ILE A 33 -1.03 -12.30 3.63
C ILE A 33 -0.61 -12.52 5.08
N SER A 34 0.51 -11.93 5.53
CA SER A 34 0.98 -12.09 6.91
C SER A 34 -0.02 -11.51 7.91
N LEU A 35 -0.46 -10.26 7.73
CA LEU A 35 -1.50 -9.65 8.56
C LEU A 35 -2.84 -10.38 8.45
N GLY A 36 -3.26 -10.73 7.24
CA GLY A 36 -4.51 -11.44 6.97
C GLY A 36 -4.56 -12.80 7.66
N THR A 37 -3.43 -13.52 7.67
CA THR A 37 -3.30 -14.81 8.35
C THR A 37 -3.43 -14.67 9.86
N VAL A 38 -2.73 -13.70 10.46
CA VAL A 38 -2.85 -13.44 11.91
C VAL A 38 -4.29 -13.10 12.28
N LEU A 39 -4.95 -12.21 11.53
CA LEU A 39 -6.34 -11.83 11.78
C LEU A 39 -7.31 -13.01 11.58
N ALA A 40 -7.06 -13.87 10.59
CA ALA A 40 -7.85 -15.07 10.37
C ALA A 40 -7.73 -16.05 11.55
N LEU A 41 -6.51 -16.27 12.06
CA LEU A 41 -6.27 -17.10 13.24
C LEU A 41 -6.93 -16.52 14.49
N MET A 42 -6.81 -15.20 14.72
CA MET A 42 -7.50 -14.53 15.84
C MET A 42 -9.01 -14.74 15.80
N ARG A 43 -9.60 -14.63 14.61
CA ARG A 43 -11.03 -14.84 14.38
C ARG A 43 -11.46 -16.31 14.58
N LEU A 44 -10.60 -17.28 14.27
CA LEU A 44 -10.90 -18.71 14.43
C LEU A 44 -10.65 -19.22 15.87
N SER A 45 -9.93 -18.47 16.70
CA SER A 45 -9.51 -18.92 18.05
C SER A 45 -10.66 -19.23 19.03
N GLY A 46 -11.89 -18.77 18.76
CA GLY A 46 -13.04 -18.93 19.67
C GLY A 46 -13.00 -18.04 20.93
N ILE A 47 -11.90 -17.31 21.15
CA ILE A 47 -11.77 -16.36 22.26
C ILE A 47 -12.41 -15.04 21.85
N LYS A 48 -13.55 -14.70 22.46
CA LYS A 48 -14.31 -13.48 22.15
C LYS A 48 -13.45 -12.21 22.17
N ALA A 49 -12.48 -12.13 23.10
CA ALA A 49 -11.57 -10.99 23.21
C ALA A 49 -10.64 -10.80 21.99
N LEU A 50 -10.28 -11.87 21.28
CA LEU A 50 -9.46 -11.80 20.05
C LEU A 50 -10.35 -11.72 18.80
N GLU A 51 -11.50 -12.39 18.83
CA GLU A 51 -12.42 -12.48 17.69
C GLU A 51 -13.09 -11.13 17.38
N ILE A 52 -13.54 -10.40 18.41
CA ILE A 52 -14.22 -9.11 18.26
C ILE A 52 -13.34 -8.07 17.54
N PRO A 53 -12.10 -7.77 18.00
CA PRO A 53 -11.25 -6.79 17.32
C PRO A 53 -10.87 -7.25 15.91
N ALA A 54 -10.62 -8.55 15.68
CA ALA A 54 -10.33 -9.07 14.35
C ALA A 54 -11.52 -8.91 13.39
N LYS A 55 -12.75 -9.20 13.86
CA LYS A 55 -13.98 -8.97 13.09
C LYS A 55 -14.19 -7.50 12.77
N LEU A 56 -14.01 -6.62 13.74
CA LEU A 56 -14.17 -5.17 13.55
C LEU A 56 -13.20 -4.66 12.49
N TYR A 57 -11.91 -5.00 12.62
CA TYR A 57 -10.88 -4.61 11.65
C TYR A 57 -11.23 -5.09 10.24
N VAL A 58 -11.48 -6.40 10.07
CA VAL A 58 -11.76 -6.98 8.74
C VAL A 58 -13.03 -6.39 8.13
N ASN A 59 -14.10 -6.24 8.92
CA ASN A 59 -15.36 -5.69 8.41
C ASN A 59 -15.21 -4.21 8.03
N TYR A 60 -14.51 -3.41 8.85
CA TYR A 60 -14.26 -2.00 8.55
C TYR A 60 -13.48 -1.84 7.24
N PHE A 61 -12.30 -2.45 7.13
CA PHE A 61 -11.44 -2.27 5.94
C PHE A 61 -12.04 -2.85 4.66
N ARG A 62 -12.93 -3.85 4.74
CA ARG A 62 -13.67 -4.36 3.58
C ARG A 62 -14.81 -3.45 3.12
N SER A 63 -15.31 -2.58 4.01
CA SER A 63 -16.41 -1.65 3.74
C SER A 63 -15.90 -0.33 3.17
N VAL A 64 -14.66 0.04 3.48
CA VAL A 64 -14.05 1.28 3.02
C VAL A 64 -13.57 1.12 1.56
N PRO A 65 -13.98 2.00 0.63
CA PRO A 65 -13.45 1.98 -0.73
C PRO A 65 -11.93 2.15 -0.74
N LEU A 66 -11.23 1.33 -1.53
CA LEU A 66 -9.76 1.37 -1.62
C LEU A 66 -9.26 2.78 -1.99
N LEU A 67 -9.98 3.50 -2.85
CA LEU A 67 -9.66 4.88 -3.22
C LEU A 67 -9.62 5.81 -2.01
N LEU A 68 -10.55 5.68 -1.05
CA LEU A 68 -10.55 6.49 0.17
C LEU A 68 -9.32 6.18 1.02
N VAL A 69 -8.94 4.91 1.14
CA VAL A 69 -7.73 4.48 1.85
C VAL A 69 -6.49 5.10 1.19
N LEU A 70 -6.37 5.01 -0.13
CA LEU A 70 -5.26 5.60 -0.88
C LEU A 70 -5.19 7.12 -0.71
N LEU A 71 -6.32 7.82 -0.78
CA LEU A 71 -6.39 9.26 -0.54
C LEU A 71 -5.94 9.62 0.88
N TRP A 72 -6.33 8.82 1.88
CA TRP A 72 -5.91 9.03 3.25
C TRP A 72 -4.39 8.85 3.43
N PHE A 73 -3.80 7.84 2.79
CA PHE A 73 -2.34 7.66 2.77
C PHE A 73 -1.60 8.73 1.97
N TYR A 74 -2.21 9.28 0.92
CA TYR A 74 -1.61 10.32 0.10
C TYR A 74 -1.70 11.71 0.76
N PHE A 75 -2.79 12.03 1.45
CA PHE A 75 -3.02 13.36 2.04
C PHE A 75 -2.91 13.38 3.57
N ALA A 76 -3.71 12.57 4.26
CA ALA A 76 -3.85 12.65 5.70
C ALA A 76 -2.60 12.14 6.44
N VAL A 77 -2.01 11.03 5.99
CA VAL A 77 -0.80 10.45 6.63
C VAL A 77 0.40 11.41 6.59
N PRO A 78 0.79 11.98 5.45
CA PRO A 78 1.88 12.96 5.40
C PRO A 78 1.59 14.20 6.24
N MET A 79 0.32 14.65 6.27
CA MET A 79 -0.09 15.78 7.11
C MET A 79 0.08 15.45 8.59
N MET A 80 -0.50 14.36 9.09
CA MET A 80 -0.33 13.94 10.49
C MET A 80 1.14 13.75 10.86
N TYR A 81 1.94 13.16 9.96
CA TYR A 81 3.37 13.02 10.17
C TYR A 81 4.05 14.38 10.31
N PHE A 82 3.70 15.34 9.45
CA PHE A 82 4.21 16.71 9.53
C PHE A 82 3.87 17.40 10.86
N TRP A 83 2.64 17.24 11.36
CA TRP A 83 2.25 17.79 12.68
C TRP A 83 3.11 17.25 13.83
N ILE A 84 3.56 16.00 13.74
CA ILE A 84 4.32 15.34 14.81
C ILE A 84 5.83 15.56 14.63
N ALA A 85 6.35 15.41 13.42
CA ALA A 85 7.77 15.41 13.11
C ALA A 85 8.31 16.78 12.65
N GLY A 86 7.45 17.74 12.31
CA GLY A 86 7.82 19.02 11.72
C GLY A 86 8.43 18.92 10.32
N LYS A 87 8.42 17.73 9.72
CA LYS A 87 8.99 17.43 8.40
C LYS A 87 7.97 16.68 7.57
N TYR A 88 7.94 16.92 6.27
CA TYR A 88 7.15 16.11 5.36
C TYR A 88 7.77 14.73 5.21
N LEU A 89 6.92 13.71 5.12
CA LEU A 89 7.35 12.35 4.80
C LEU A 89 7.86 12.34 3.35
N GLN A 90 9.16 12.46 3.15
CA GLN A 90 9.78 12.37 1.82
C GLN A 90 9.94 10.89 1.46
N LEU A 91 9.11 10.38 0.54
CA LEU A 91 9.18 9.02 0.02
C LEU A 91 10.18 8.87 -1.16
N ASP A 92 11.03 9.87 -1.36
CA ASP A 92 11.56 10.24 -2.69
C ASP A 92 12.82 9.49 -3.17
N THR A 93 13.20 8.34 -2.59
CA THR A 93 14.40 7.61 -3.08
C THR A 93 14.36 6.09 -2.95
N ALA A 94 13.53 5.51 -2.07
CA ALA A 94 13.64 4.09 -1.73
C ALA A 94 13.25 3.12 -2.87
N PHE A 95 12.40 3.54 -3.81
CA PHE A 95 11.89 2.68 -4.89
C PHE A 95 12.28 3.14 -6.31
N THR A 96 12.87 4.33 -6.47
CA THR A 96 13.13 5.01 -7.75
C THR A 96 14.63 5.22 -8.07
N SER A 97 15.53 4.57 -7.33
CA SER A 97 16.97 4.54 -7.68
C SER A 97 17.26 3.75 -8.95
#